data_AF-A0A246S386-F1
#
_entry.id   AF-A0A246S386-F1
#
_cell.length_a   1.000
_cell.length_b   1.000
_cell.length_c   1.000
_cell.angle_alpha   90.00
_cell.angle_beta   90.00
_cell.angle_gamma   90.00
#
_symmetry.space_group_name_H-M   'P 1'
#
loop_
_entity.id
_entity.type
_entity.pdbx_description
1 polymer ?
#
loop_
_entity_poly.entity_id
_entity_poly.type
_entity_poly.pdbx_seq_one_letter_code
_entity_poly.pdbx_strand_id
1 'polypeptide(L)'
;MTLITSVRCLGHAFLTIGLLFTAAPISAGTTPTTVDDFFASEGCAIGPTTRDAALANGFQESEIDALVNEAKLDEHTVVTGEWVVLPPDKCTIRLPNPSGALALSDPEVMAATSSTITYYSEAYSDKEDLGCFLSSPKLHNNLRQSRGWDDYTISLEYTRMLSSAIAQGNASLYSSSPLRTPPGYQILTGDCANVPMMPEIRENNDFLRDNFDYLIRTLGQSLTCDSDANLIMVYNENVAGILEEETPSNAWRGMEIMIIAMGVGWYEDMSTTTPGTPRPPLCHYP
;
A
#
# COMPACT_ATOMS: atom_id res chain seq x y z
N MET A 1 30.10 79.51 -19.63
CA MET A 1 31.29 78.80 -20.14
C MET A 1 30.90 77.35 -20.30
N THR A 2 30.87 76.92 -21.55
CA THR A 2 30.22 75.73 -22.09
C THR A 2 31.03 74.47 -21.78
N LEU A 3 30.38 73.39 -21.36
CA LEU A 3 30.90 72.03 -21.60
C LEU A 3 29.73 71.05 -21.67
N ILE A 4 29.50 70.62 -22.91
CA ILE A 4 28.59 69.57 -23.33
C ILE A 4 29.33 68.24 -23.18
N THR A 5 28.76 67.26 -22.50
CA THR A 5 29.20 65.86 -22.56
C THR A 5 28.01 64.96 -22.77
N SER A 6 27.94 64.40 -23.97
CA SER A 6 27.02 63.36 -24.42
C SER A 6 27.48 62.00 -23.87
N VAL A 7 26.58 61.22 -23.26
CA VAL A 7 26.79 59.78 -23.04
C VAL A 7 25.53 58.98 -23.40
N ARG A 8 25.66 58.32 -24.56
CA ARG A 8 25.06 57.10 -25.11
C ARG A 8 24.01 56.33 -24.29
N CYS A 9 22.86 56.10 -24.94
CA CYS A 9 21.89 55.05 -24.64
C CYS A 9 22.52 53.65 -24.74
N LEU A 10 22.38 52.84 -23.68
CA LEU A 10 22.53 51.38 -23.74
C LEU A 10 21.13 50.74 -23.67
N GLY A 11 20.68 50.19 -24.80
CA GLY A 11 19.51 49.33 -24.84
C GLY A 11 19.80 48.01 -24.13
N HIS A 12 19.05 47.72 -23.08
CA HIS A 12 19.05 46.41 -22.44
C HIS A 12 17.97 45.55 -23.11
N ALA A 13 18.42 44.57 -23.90
CA ALA A 13 17.58 43.48 -24.37
C ALA A 13 17.46 42.46 -23.23
N PHE A 14 16.27 42.38 -22.60
CA PHE A 14 15.96 41.31 -21.66
C PHE A 14 15.66 40.03 -22.44
N LEU A 15 16.55 39.05 -22.31
CA LEU A 15 16.40 37.70 -22.82
C LEU A 15 15.48 36.93 -21.85
N THR A 16 14.21 36.73 -22.22
CA THR A 16 13.30 35.83 -21.53
C THR A 16 13.75 34.38 -21.74
N ILE A 17 14.37 33.78 -20.72
CA ILE A 17 14.63 32.34 -20.66
C ILE A 17 13.33 31.67 -20.21
N GLY A 18 12.61 31.08 -21.17
CA GLY A 18 11.48 30.21 -20.87
C GLY A 18 11.98 28.91 -20.27
N LEU A 19 11.79 28.70 -18.96
CA LEU A 19 11.91 27.39 -18.34
C LEU A 19 10.79 26.49 -18.90
N LEU A 20 11.16 25.58 -19.80
CA LEU A 20 10.35 24.41 -20.12
C LEU A 20 10.39 23.47 -18.92
N PHE A 21 9.40 23.56 -18.04
CA PHE A 21 9.10 22.49 -17.11
C PHE A 21 8.57 21.30 -17.92
N THR A 22 9.44 20.35 -18.22
CA THR A 22 9.02 19.02 -18.65
C THR A 22 8.38 18.34 -17.45
N ALA A 23 7.05 18.35 -17.37
CA ALA A 23 6.32 17.50 -16.45
C ALA A 23 6.72 16.06 -16.74
N ALA A 24 7.38 15.41 -15.78
CA ALA A 24 7.61 13.98 -15.84
C ALA A 24 6.24 13.28 -15.87
N PRO A 25 6.08 12.19 -16.65
CA PRO A 25 4.84 11.43 -16.62
C PRO A 25 4.63 10.90 -15.20
N ILE A 26 3.55 11.35 -14.57
CA ILE A 26 2.99 10.71 -13.38
C ILE A 26 2.70 9.26 -13.82
N SER A 27 3.31 8.29 -13.15
CA SER A 27 3.07 6.87 -13.41
C SER A 27 1.61 6.57 -13.05
N ALA A 28 0.72 6.68 -14.04
CA ALA A 28 -0.66 6.26 -13.90
C ALA A 28 -0.69 4.75 -13.69
N GLY A 29 -1.36 4.29 -12.63
CA GLY A 29 -1.73 2.88 -12.52
C GLY A 29 -2.49 2.47 -13.78
N THR A 30 -2.22 1.26 -14.29
CA THR A 30 -2.88 0.76 -15.49
C THR A 30 -4.39 0.73 -15.25
N THR A 31 -5.15 1.56 -15.96
CA THR A 31 -6.61 1.52 -15.92
C THR A 31 -7.08 0.12 -16.37
N PRO A 32 -7.91 -0.58 -15.59
CA PRO A 32 -8.40 -1.90 -15.96
C PRO A 32 -9.12 -1.84 -17.31
N THR A 33 -8.77 -2.74 -18.23
CA THR A 33 -9.34 -2.79 -19.57
C THR A 33 -10.55 -3.72 -19.69
N THR A 34 -10.76 -4.57 -18.68
CA THR A 34 -11.85 -5.55 -18.62
C THR A 34 -12.46 -5.57 -17.22
N VAL A 35 -13.71 -6.02 -17.12
CA VAL A 35 -14.40 -6.20 -15.82
C VAL A 35 -13.68 -7.23 -14.95
N ASP A 36 -13.09 -8.26 -15.56
CA ASP A 36 -12.32 -9.30 -14.86
C ASP A 36 -11.02 -8.72 -14.27
N ASP A 37 -10.28 -7.92 -15.04
CA ASP A 37 -9.07 -7.25 -14.55
C ASP A 37 -9.39 -6.26 -13.43
N PHE A 38 -10.54 -5.57 -13.52
CA PHE A 38 -11.02 -4.69 -12.45
C PHE A 38 -11.26 -5.49 -11.17
N PHE A 39 -12.08 -6.54 -11.21
CA PHE A 39 -12.37 -7.32 -10.01
C PHE A 39 -11.16 -8.09 -9.48
N ALA A 40 -10.20 -8.48 -10.31
CA ALA A 40 -8.93 -9.05 -9.85
C ALA A 40 -8.12 -8.08 -8.96
N SER A 41 -8.22 -6.78 -9.21
CA SER A 41 -7.63 -5.73 -8.34
C SER A 41 -8.46 -5.44 -7.09
N GLU A 42 -9.75 -5.75 -7.12
CA GLU A 42 -10.69 -5.59 -6.00
C GLU A 42 -10.81 -6.82 -5.09
N GLY A 43 -9.88 -7.77 -5.22
CA GLY A 43 -9.86 -8.98 -4.40
C GLY A 43 -10.78 -10.08 -4.92
N CYS A 44 -11.12 -10.06 -6.21
CA CYS A 44 -12.03 -11.01 -6.84
C CYS A 44 -13.40 -11.08 -6.14
N ALA A 45 -13.80 -10.00 -5.47
CA ALA A 45 -15.00 -9.92 -4.67
C ALA A 45 -15.97 -8.88 -5.24
N ILE A 46 -17.16 -9.34 -5.57
CA ILE A 46 -18.24 -8.53 -6.15
C ILE A 46 -19.29 -8.33 -5.06
N GLY A 47 -19.46 -7.09 -4.61
CA GLY A 47 -20.47 -6.70 -3.63
C GLY A 47 -20.85 -5.23 -3.83
N PRO A 48 -21.58 -4.62 -2.88
CA PRO A 48 -22.12 -3.27 -3.05
C PRO A 48 -21.04 -2.24 -3.42
N THR A 49 -19.95 -2.15 -2.64
CA THR A 49 -18.91 -1.13 -2.83
C THR A 49 -18.05 -1.37 -4.07
N THR A 50 -17.70 -2.62 -4.39
CA THR A 50 -16.92 -2.93 -5.61
C THR A 50 -17.75 -2.85 -6.88
N ARG A 51 -19.07 -3.11 -6.81
CA ARG A 51 -20.01 -2.89 -7.92
C ARG A 51 -20.17 -1.41 -8.24
N ASP A 52 -20.37 -0.57 -7.22
CA ASP A 52 -20.43 0.89 -7.40
C ASP A 52 -19.13 1.44 -7.98
N ALA A 53 -17.97 0.94 -7.53
CA ALA A 53 -16.68 1.30 -8.08
C ALA A 53 -16.52 0.85 -9.54
N ALA A 54 -16.98 -0.35 -9.92
CA ALA A 54 -16.96 -0.82 -11.30
C ALA A 54 -17.81 0.08 -12.22
N LEU A 55 -19.03 0.43 -11.78
CA LEU A 55 -19.92 1.32 -12.52
C LEU A 55 -19.31 2.72 -12.68
N ALA A 56 -18.66 3.25 -11.65
CA ALA A 56 -17.95 4.53 -11.71
C ALA A 56 -16.76 4.50 -12.69
N ASN A 57 -16.17 3.33 -12.95
CA ASN A 57 -15.14 3.11 -13.97
C ASN A 57 -15.72 2.86 -15.39
N GLY A 58 -17.05 2.92 -15.56
CA GLY A 58 -17.72 2.85 -16.85
C GLY A 58 -18.10 1.45 -17.31
N PHE A 59 -17.89 0.42 -16.49
CA PHE A 59 -18.37 -0.94 -16.78
C PHE A 59 -19.90 -0.98 -16.76
N GLN A 60 -20.49 -1.81 -17.61
CA GLN A 60 -21.95 -1.92 -17.69
C GLN A 60 -22.47 -2.87 -16.61
N GLU A 61 -23.63 -2.54 -16.04
CA GLU A 61 -24.28 -3.38 -15.04
C GLU A 61 -24.50 -4.83 -15.54
N SER A 62 -24.88 -4.98 -16.81
CA SER A 62 -25.07 -6.29 -17.44
C SER A 62 -23.81 -7.14 -17.52
N GLU A 63 -22.62 -6.52 -17.62
CA GLU A 63 -21.35 -7.24 -17.63
C GLU A 63 -21.03 -7.79 -16.24
N ILE A 64 -21.26 -6.98 -15.20
CA ILE A 64 -21.08 -7.38 -13.79
C ILE A 64 -22.07 -8.50 -13.43
N ASP A 65 -23.33 -8.36 -13.82
CA ASP A 65 -24.36 -9.37 -13.56
C ASP A 65 -24.07 -10.69 -14.30
N ALA A 66 -23.56 -10.63 -15.53
CA ALA A 66 -23.14 -11.83 -16.25
C ALA A 66 -22.04 -12.59 -15.49
N LEU A 67 -21.01 -11.87 -15.02
CA LEU A 67 -19.93 -12.43 -14.22
C LEU A 67 -20.42 -13.06 -12.92
N VAL A 68 -21.31 -12.37 -12.19
CA VAL A 68 -21.92 -12.90 -10.95
C VAL A 68 -22.76 -14.15 -11.22
N ASN A 69 -23.58 -14.14 -12.26
CA ASN A 69 -24.44 -15.26 -12.60
C ASN A 69 -23.64 -16.49 -13.02
N GLU A 70 -22.57 -16.31 -13.80
CA GLU A 70 -21.65 -17.39 -14.16
C GLU A 70 -20.89 -17.92 -12.94
N ALA A 71 -20.43 -17.03 -12.05
CA ALA A 71 -19.73 -17.44 -10.83
C ALA A 71 -20.62 -18.31 -9.94
N LYS A 72 -21.89 -17.95 -9.76
CA LYS A 72 -22.85 -18.72 -8.94
C LYS A 72 -23.15 -20.14 -9.43
N LEU A 73 -22.77 -20.48 -10.67
CA LEU A 73 -22.86 -21.85 -11.19
C LEU A 73 -21.68 -22.72 -10.76
N ASP A 74 -20.61 -22.12 -10.23
CA ASP A 74 -19.45 -22.81 -9.70
C ASP A 74 -19.63 -23.14 -8.22
N GLU A 75 -19.35 -24.38 -7.84
CA GLU A 75 -19.45 -24.83 -6.44
C GLU A 75 -18.37 -24.25 -5.52
N HIS A 76 -17.27 -23.73 -6.10
CA HIS A 76 -16.18 -23.11 -5.35
C HIS A 76 -16.38 -21.60 -5.13
N THR A 77 -17.43 -21.02 -5.72
CA THR A 77 -17.79 -19.62 -5.48
C THR A 77 -18.29 -19.44 -4.06
N VAL A 78 -17.70 -18.48 -3.34
CA VAL A 78 -18.15 -18.14 -1.98
C VAL A 78 -19.19 -17.03 -2.08
N VAL A 79 -20.40 -17.32 -1.61
CA VAL A 79 -21.46 -16.33 -1.43
C VAL A 79 -21.60 -16.04 0.05
N THR A 80 -21.42 -14.78 0.45
CA THR A 80 -21.45 -14.37 1.85
C THR A 80 -22.05 -12.98 2.00
N GLY A 81 -23.17 -12.87 2.73
CA GLY A 81 -23.98 -11.65 2.73
C GLY A 81 -24.40 -11.25 1.31
N GLU A 82 -24.11 -10.00 0.93
CA GLU A 82 -24.35 -9.47 -0.43
C GLU A 82 -23.15 -9.65 -1.39
N TRP A 83 -22.14 -10.41 -0.96
CA TRP A 83 -20.90 -10.58 -1.70
C TRP A 83 -20.82 -11.92 -2.43
N VAL A 84 -20.16 -11.87 -3.58
CA VAL A 84 -19.76 -13.03 -4.38
C VAL A 84 -18.26 -12.97 -4.57
N VAL A 85 -17.52 -13.90 -3.97
CA VAL A 85 -16.07 -14.03 -4.15
C VAL A 85 -15.81 -15.12 -5.19
N LEU A 86 -15.22 -14.73 -6.31
CA LEU A 86 -14.91 -15.62 -7.42
C LEU A 86 -13.85 -16.65 -7.00
N PRO A 87 -13.93 -17.91 -7.47
CA PRO A 87 -12.93 -18.92 -7.16
C PRO A 87 -11.59 -18.65 -7.87
N PRO A 88 -10.47 -19.22 -7.39
CA PRO A 88 -9.12 -18.90 -7.86
C PRO A 88 -8.86 -19.25 -9.34
N ASP A 89 -9.56 -20.25 -9.88
CA ASP A 89 -9.50 -20.66 -11.29
C ASP A 89 -10.22 -19.68 -12.23
N LYS A 90 -11.18 -18.91 -11.71
CA LYS A 90 -11.86 -17.83 -12.44
C LYS A 90 -11.22 -16.46 -12.23
N CYS A 91 -10.68 -16.20 -11.03
CA CYS A 91 -10.05 -14.94 -10.70
C CYS A 91 -8.96 -15.13 -9.64
N THR A 92 -7.72 -14.81 -10.01
CA THR A 92 -6.60 -14.78 -9.07
C THR A 92 -6.49 -13.39 -8.45
N ILE A 93 -6.54 -13.31 -7.12
CA ILE A 93 -6.33 -12.05 -6.40
C ILE A 93 -4.88 -11.62 -6.58
N ARG A 94 -4.68 -10.48 -7.23
CA ARG A 94 -3.34 -9.93 -7.45
C ARG A 94 -2.97 -9.01 -6.31
N LEU A 95 -1.69 -8.98 -5.98
CA LEU A 95 -1.14 -7.98 -5.08
C LEU A 95 -1.44 -6.59 -5.66
N PRO A 96 -2.24 -5.78 -4.98
CA PRO A 96 -2.74 -4.55 -5.57
C PRO A 96 -1.69 -3.44 -5.47
N ASN A 97 -1.76 -2.48 -6.38
CA ASN A 97 -0.84 -1.33 -6.42
C ASN A 97 -1.66 -0.03 -6.34
N PRO A 98 -2.08 0.40 -5.14
CA PRO A 98 -2.90 1.60 -5.02
C PRO A 98 -2.14 2.82 -5.52
N SER A 99 -2.84 3.63 -6.31
CA SER A 99 -2.39 4.99 -6.60
C SER A 99 -2.70 5.89 -5.40
N GLY A 100 -1.72 6.71 -5.01
CA GLY A 100 -1.88 7.76 -4.01
C GLY A 100 -1.20 9.06 -4.43
N ALA A 101 -1.47 10.12 -3.70
CA ALA A 101 -0.82 11.43 -3.83
C ALA A 101 0.53 11.50 -3.09
N LEU A 102 0.88 10.47 -2.33
CA LEU A 102 2.14 10.36 -1.59
C LEU A 102 2.98 9.18 -2.11
N ALA A 103 4.27 9.40 -2.34
CA ALA A 103 5.21 8.38 -2.82
C ALA A 103 6.48 8.32 -1.94
N LEU A 104 7.17 7.17 -1.93
CA LEU A 104 8.44 7.03 -1.20
C LEU A 104 9.52 8.02 -1.63
N SER A 105 9.47 8.46 -2.90
CA SER A 105 10.39 9.44 -3.48
C SER A 105 10.09 10.88 -3.08
N ASP A 106 8.98 11.14 -2.39
CA ASP A 106 8.58 12.51 -2.05
C ASP A 106 9.56 13.12 -1.02
N PRO A 107 9.92 14.41 -1.15
CA PRO A 107 10.88 15.05 -0.25
C PRO A 107 10.50 14.94 1.22
N GLU A 108 9.21 15.00 1.55
CA GLU A 108 8.72 14.85 2.92
C GLU A 108 8.97 13.44 3.49
N VAL A 109 8.84 12.41 2.64
CA VAL A 109 9.03 11.00 2.99
C VAL A 109 10.51 10.70 3.13
N MET A 110 11.32 11.17 2.18
CA MET A 110 12.78 11.07 2.26
C MET A 110 13.31 11.77 3.53
N ALA A 111 12.82 12.97 3.84
CA ALA A 111 13.21 13.71 5.04
C ALA A 111 12.76 13.01 6.33
N ALA A 112 11.68 12.22 6.29
CA ALA A 112 11.19 11.42 7.41
C ALA A 112 11.85 10.04 7.52
N THR A 113 12.65 9.64 6.53
CA THR A 113 13.35 8.35 6.47
C THR A 113 14.77 8.50 6.97
N SER A 114 15.17 7.66 7.94
CA SER A 114 16.51 7.77 8.53
C SER A 114 16.94 6.48 9.23
N SER A 115 18.24 6.32 9.45
CA SER A 115 18.78 5.15 10.14
C SER A 115 18.28 5.05 11.59
N THR A 116 18.02 3.82 12.05
CA THR A 116 17.59 3.47 13.41
C THR A 116 18.50 4.00 14.50
N ILE A 117 19.81 4.14 14.25
CA ILE A 117 20.77 4.67 15.22
C ILE A 117 20.41 6.09 15.68
N THR A 118 19.57 6.80 14.92
CA THR A 118 19.10 8.15 15.22
C THR A 118 17.90 8.17 16.19
N TYR A 119 17.15 7.07 16.31
CA TYR A 119 15.87 7.05 17.06
C TYR A 119 15.87 6.15 18.29
N TYR A 120 16.72 5.13 18.35
CA TYR A 120 16.71 4.17 19.45
C TYR A 120 17.90 4.38 20.38
N SER A 121 17.59 4.52 21.67
CA SER A 121 18.55 4.53 22.77
C SER A 121 19.43 3.27 22.79
N GLU A 122 20.51 3.30 23.58
CA GLU A 122 21.55 2.28 23.77
C GLU A 122 21.10 0.80 23.86
N ALA A 123 19.81 0.49 24.08
CA ALA A 123 19.27 -0.87 23.97
C ALA A 123 19.45 -1.54 22.59
N TYR A 124 19.73 -0.76 21.53
CA TYR A 124 20.05 -1.25 20.19
C TYR A 124 21.47 -0.90 19.73
N SER A 125 22.33 -0.33 20.60
CA SER A 125 23.66 0.19 20.21
C SER A 125 24.65 -0.86 19.73
N ASP A 126 24.40 -2.13 20.05
CA ASP A 126 25.37 -3.20 19.83
C ASP A 126 25.13 -3.98 18.54
N LYS A 127 24.21 -3.51 17.67
CA LYS A 127 23.72 -4.31 16.53
C LYS A 127 23.92 -3.62 15.19
N GLU A 128 24.27 -4.48 14.24
CA GLU A 128 24.43 -4.27 12.81
C GLU A 128 23.47 -3.23 12.22
N ASP A 129 23.91 -2.55 11.15
CA ASP A 129 23.10 -1.59 10.42
C ASP A 129 21.74 -2.21 10.03
N LEU A 130 20.67 -1.73 10.67
CA LEU A 130 19.30 -2.17 10.42
C LEU A 130 18.68 -1.42 9.24
N GLY A 131 19.41 -0.49 8.61
CA GLY A 131 18.94 0.29 7.48
C GLY A 131 18.11 1.51 7.89
N CYS A 132 17.32 2.01 6.95
CA CYS A 132 16.50 3.20 7.17
C CYS A 132 15.04 2.84 7.47
N PHE A 133 14.45 3.59 8.39
CA PHE A 133 13.06 3.44 8.79
C PHE A 133 12.30 4.75 8.61
N LEU A 134 11.03 4.62 8.27
CA LEU A 134 10.12 5.75 8.12
C LEU A 134 9.57 6.19 9.48
N SER A 135 9.83 7.44 9.87
CA SER A 135 9.21 8.03 11.07
C SER A 135 7.83 8.60 10.74
N SER A 136 6.76 7.88 11.10
CA SER A 136 5.38 8.36 10.93
C SER A 136 5.13 9.73 11.58
N PRO A 137 5.50 9.99 12.87
CA PRO A 137 5.27 11.30 13.47
C PRO A 137 5.97 12.45 12.73
N LYS A 138 7.21 12.22 12.27
CA LYS A 138 7.96 13.22 11.50
C LYS A 138 7.32 13.47 10.14
N LEU A 139 6.93 12.41 9.44
CA LEU A 139 6.25 12.51 8.15
C LEU A 139 4.93 13.26 8.27
N HIS A 140 4.09 12.92 9.25
CA HIS A 140 2.80 13.57 9.46
C HIS A 140 2.99 15.06 9.73
N ASN A 141 3.96 15.44 10.57
CA ASN A 141 4.29 16.84 10.82
C ASN A 141 4.76 17.56 9.55
N ASN A 142 5.62 16.92 8.75
CA ASN A 142 6.09 17.48 7.48
C ASN A 142 4.92 17.71 6.52
N LEU A 143 4.02 16.74 6.34
CA LEU A 143 2.88 16.84 5.42
C LEU A 143 1.88 17.92 5.83
N ARG A 144 1.61 18.09 7.13
CA ARG A 144 0.79 19.22 7.61
C ARG A 144 1.42 20.56 7.23
N GLN A 145 2.74 20.68 7.35
CA GLN A 145 3.45 21.93 7.09
C GLN A 145 3.63 22.21 5.59
N SER A 146 3.99 21.21 4.79
CA SER A 146 4.32 21.39 3.37
C SER A 146 3.10 21.33 2.46
N ARG A 147 2.12 20.47 2.77
CA ARG A 147 0.93 20.23 1.92
C ARG A 147 -0.37 20.75 2.52
N GLY A 148 -0.39 21.12 3.79
CA GLY A 148 -1.60 21.58 4.47
C GLY A 148 -2.65 20.48 4.64
N TRP A 149 -2.26 19.21 4.54
CA TRP A 149 -3.16 18.08 4.67
C TRP A 149 -3.68 17.95 6.10
N ASP A 150 -4.96 17.58 6.23
CA ASP A 150 -5.55 17.21 7.51
C ASP A 150 -5.16 15.78 7.93
N ASP A 151 -5.46 15.41 9.16
CA ASP A 151 -5.08 14.10 9.70
C ASP A 151 -5.71 12.94 8.91
N TYR A 152 -6.91 13.13 8.37
CA TYR A 152 -7.58 12.13 7.55
C TYR A 152 -6.83 11.87 6.24
N THR A 153 -6.53 12.94 5.49
CA THR A 153 -5.79 12.87 4.23
C THR A 153 -4.40 12.30 4.47
N ILE A 154 -3.71 12.70 5.54
CA ILE A 154 -2.41 12.16 5.92
C ILE A 154 -2.49 10.66 6.18
N SER A 155 -3.42 10.20 7.01
CA SER A 155 -3.56 8.77 7.34
C SER A 155 -3.91 7.94 6.10
N LEU A 156 -4.80 8.43 5.25
CA LEU A 156 -5.20 7.75 4.02
C LEU A 156 -4.02 7.62 3.04
N GLU A 157 -3.34 8.72 2.76
CA GLU A 157 -2.23 8.75 1.79
C GLU A 157 -0.97 8.07 2.33
N TYR A 158 -0.72 8.13 3.64
CA TYR A 158 0.32 7.33 4.31
C TYR A 158 0.07 5.84 4.13
N THR A 159 -1.17 5.39 4.35
CA THR A 159 -1.54 3.97 4.23
C THR A 159 -1.47 3.50 2.77
N ARG A 160 -1.93 4.31 1.81
CA ARG A 160 -1.80 4.04 0.36
C ARG A 160 -0.34 3.93 -0.06
N MET A 161 0.50 4.87 0.35
CA MET A 161 1.92 4.86 0.06
C MET A 161 2.59 3.60 0.61
N LEU A 162 2.34 3.25 1.88
CA LEU A 162 2.90 2.04 2.49
C LEU A 162 2.39 0.77 1.81
N SER A 163 1.09 0.68 1.53
CA SER A 163 0.49 -0.44 0.80
C SER A 163 1.19 -0.66 -0.54
N SER A 164 1.32 0.39 -1.35
CA SER A 164 2.03 0.33 -2.63
C SER A 164 3.51 -0.04 -2.45
N ALA A 165 4.19 0.54 -1.46
CA ALA A 165 5.59 0.25 -1.19
C ALA A 165 5.84 -1.20 -0.76
N ILE A 166 5.00 -1.75 0.11
CA ILE A 166 5.07 -3.16 0.55
C ILE A 166 4.77 -4.07 -0.63
N ALA A 167 3.70 -3.77 -1.39
CA ALA A 167 3.32 -4.55 -2.56
C ALA A 167 4.45 -4.63 -3.60
N GLN A 168 5.20 -3.55 -3.79
CA GLN A 168 6.34 -3.52 -4.71
C GLN A 168 7.64 -4.08 -4.12
N GLY A 169 7.65 -4.51 -2.85
CA GLY A 169 8.87 -4.94 -2.15
C GLY A 169 9.87 -3.80 -1.90
N ASN A 170 9.39 -2.56 -1.85
CA ASN A 170 10.17 -1.34 -1.59
C ASN A 170 10.11 -0.90 -0.12
N ALA A 171 9.20 -1.45 0.67
CA ALA A 171 9.17 -1.34 2.12
C ALA A 171 8.82 -2.67 2.77
N SER A 172 9.19 -2.88 4.04
CA SER A 172 8.73 -4.04 4.82
C SER A 172 8.66 -3.72 6.31
N LEU A 173 7.71 -4.35 7.00
CA LEU A 173 7.66 -4.44 8.45
C LEU A 173 8.17 -5.83 8.85
N TYR A 174 9.48 -5.93 9.05
CA TYR A 174 10.16 -7.22 9.14
C TYR A 174 10.68 -7.54 10.55
N SER A 175 10.28 -8.69 11.08
CA SER A 175 11.04 -9.41 12.11
C SER A 175 10.72 -10.89 12.10
N SER A 176 11.76 -11.71 12.27
CA SER A 176 11.64 -13.15 12.49
C SER A 176 11.08 -13.53 13.86
N SER A 177 10.95 -12.56 14.78
CA SER A 177 10.42 -12.80 16.12
C SER A 177 9.10 -12.05 16.35
N PRO A 178 8.02 -12.76 16.74
CA PRO A 178 6.77 -12.10 17.13
C PRO A 178 6.92 -11.28 18.42
N LEU A 179 7.97 -11.56 19.21
CA LEU A 179 8.28 -10.83 20.46
C LEU A 179 9.14 -9.58 20.21
N ARG A 180 9.55 -9.33 18.97
CA ARG A 180 10.34 -8.15 18.59
C ARG A 180 9.58 -7.33 17.58
N THR A 181 8.92 -6.28 18.06
CA THR A 181 8.30 -5.28 17.19
C THR A 181 9.37 -4.58 16.36
N PRO A 182 9.25 -4.56 15.02
CA PRO A 182 10.14 -3.79 14.18
C PRO A 182 10.07 -2.30 14.55
N PRO A 183 11.18 -1.56 14.40
CA PRO A 183 11.20 -0.11 14.64
C PRO A 183 10.13 0.69 13.87
N GLY A 184 9.74 0.17 12.71
CA GLY A 184 8.75 0.74 11.80
C GLY A 184 8.89 0.07 10.44
N TYR A 185 8.32 0.70 9.40
CA TYR A 185 8.52 0.24 8.03
C TYR A 185 9.93 0.59 7.57
N GLN A 186 10.71 -0.44 7.27
CA GLN A 186 12.04 -0.32 6.70
C GLN A 186 11.93 -0.01 5.22
N ILE A 187 12.71 0.96 4.74
CA ILE A 187 12.80 1.30 3.32
C ILE A 187 13.87 0.43 2.66
N LEU A 188 13.49 -0.26 1.58
CA LEU A 188 14.30 -1.32 0.95
C LEU A 188 14.91 -0.87 -0.38
N THR A 189 15.03 0.43 -0.61
CA THR A 189 15.54 1.01 -1.85
C THR A 189 16.78 1.86 -1.62
N GLY A 190 17.64 1.96 -2.64
CA GLY A 190 18.87 2.77 -2.56
C GLY A 190 19.79 2.32 -1.43
N ASP A 191 20.45 3.27 -0.77
CA ASP A 191 21.40 2.97 0.31
C ASP A 191 20.74 2.30 1.53
N CYS A 192 19.43 2.49 1.73
CA CYS A 192 18.68 1.88 2.82
C CYS A 192 18.51 0.36 2.67
N ALA A 193 18.76 -0.18 1.47
CA ALA A 193 18.72 -1.61 1.18
C ALA A 193 20.02 -2.35 1.55
N ASN A 194 21.06 -1.64 1.97
CA ASN A 194 22.38 -2.22 2.22
C ASN A 194 22.50 -2.74 3.66
N VAL A 195 21.68 -3.73 4.02
CA VAL A 195 21.66 -4.34 5.37
C VAL A 195 21.91 -5.85 5.32
N PRO A 196 22.50 -6.46 6.37
CA PRO A 196 22.77 -7.90 6.40
C PRO A 196 21.53 -8.78 6.21
N MET A 197 20.37 -8.33 6.70
CA MET A 197 19.10 -9.09 6.66
C MET A 197 18.35 -8.97 5.32
N MET A 198 18.87 -8.22 4.34
CA MET A 198 18.17 -7.97 3.08
C MET A 198 17.81 -9.24 2.28
N PRO A 199 18.65 -10.30 2.20
CA PRO A 199 18.26 -11.53 1.51
C PRO A 199 16.98 -12.15 2.08
N GLU A 200 16.86 -12.20 3.40
CA GLU A 200 15.70 -12.76 4.10
C GLU A 200 14.45 -11.88 3.91
N ILE A 201 14.60 -10.56 3.94
CA ILE A 201 13.51 -9.62 3.65
C ILE A 201 13.00 -9.81 2.21
N ARG A 202 13.91 -10.01 1.24
CA ARG A 202 13.55 -10.22 -0.16
C ARG A 202 12.80 -11.52 -0.37
N GLU A 203 13.27 -12.60 0.25
CA GLU A 203 12.57 -13.90 0.25
C GLU A 203 11.15 -13.77 0.83
N ASN A 204 10.97 -13.00 1.91
CA ASN A 204 9.66 -12.73 2.49
C ASN A 204 8.73 -11.93 1.57
N ASN A 205 9.26 -10.91 0.88
CA ASN A 205 8.50 -10.13 -0.09
C ASN A 205 8.09 -10.97 -1.30
N ASP A 206 9.00 -11.82 -1.79
CA ASP A 206 8.72 -12.74 -2.90
C ASP A 206 7.63 -13.75 -2.49
N PHE A 207 7.73 -14.33 -1.30
CA PHE A 207 6.69 -15.22 -0.77
C PHE A 207 5.33 -14.52 -0.68
N LEU A 208 5.27 -13.30 -0.13
CA LEU A 208 4.02 -12.53 -0.02
C LEU A 208 3.40 -12.30 -1.40
N ARG A 209 4.20 -11.89 -2.39
CA ARG A 209 3.74 -11.66 -3.75
C ARG A 209 3.22 -12.93 -4.40
N ASP A 210 3.98 -14.02 -4.30
CA ASP A 210 3.70 -15.26 -5.01
C ASP A 210 2.53 -16.05 -4.38
N ASN A 211 2.23 -15.80 -3.10
CA ASN A 211 1.15 -16.48 -2.36
C ASN A 211 -0.01 -15.56 -1.96
N PHE A 212 -0.07 -14.32 -2.46
CA PHE A 212 -1.03 -13.33 -1.98
C PHE A 212 -2.48 -13.82 -2.07
N ASP A 213 -2.88 -14.40 -3.21
CA ASP A 213 -4.23 -14.95 -3.41
C ASP A 213 -4.59 -16.02 -2.37
N TYR A 214 -3.69 -16.98 -2.16
CA TYR A 214 -3.88 -18.03 -1.16
C TYR A 214 -4.02 -17.45 0.24
N LEU A 215 -3.14 -16.52 0.63
CA LEU A 215 -3.14 -15.90 1.96
C LEU A 215 -4.46 -15.15 2.22
N ILE A 216 -4.93 -14.36 1.27
CA ILE A 216 -6.18 -13.61 1.38
C ILE A 216 -7.40 -14.54 1.48
N ARG A 217 -7.47 -15.58 0.64
CA ARG A 217 -8.58 -16.54 0.67
C ARG A 217 -8.62 -17.34 1.97
N THR A 218 -7.45 -17.72 2.50
CA THR A 218 -7.34 -18.43 3.78
C THR A 218 -7.77 -17.55 4.94
N LEU A 219 -7.38 -16.27 4.92
CA LEU A 219 -7.89 -15.27 5.87
C LEU A 219 -9.41 -15.13 5.79
N GLY A 220 -9.96 -15.02 4.57
CA GLY A 220 -11.40 -14.89 4.33
C GLY A 220 -12.25 -16.00 4.94
N GLN A 221 -11.72 -17.22 4.98
CA GLN A 221 -12.39 -18.38 5.60
C GLN A 221 -12.42 -18.30 7.14
N SER A 222 -11.50 -17.56 7.74
CA SER A 222 -11.28 -17.55 9.19
C SER A 222 -11.73 -16.25 9.86
N LEU A 223 -11.79 -15.14 9.11
CA LEU A 223 -12.12 -13.82 9.62
C LEU A 223 -13.60 -13.50 9.36
N THR A 224 -14.34 -13.11 10.39
CA THR A 224 -15.70 -12.59 10.21
C THR A 224 -15.67 -11.10 9.85
N CYS A 225 -16.58 -10.63 9.01
CA CYS A 225 -16.70 -9.22 8.65
C CYS A 225 -17.35 -8.40 9.78
N ASP A 226 -16.58 -8.14 10.83
CA ASP A 226 -16.96 -7.36 12.01
C ASP A 226 -15.90 -6.30 12.30
N SER A 227 -16.27 -5.19 12.95
CA SER A 227 -15.37 -4.11 13.31
C SER A 227 -14.30 -4.51 14.33
N ASP A 228 -14.57 -5.57 15.11
CA ASP A 228 -13.63 -6.12 16.10
C ASP A 228 -12.69 -7.20 15.51
N ALA A 229 -12.75 -7.43 14.19
CA ALA A 229 -11.94 -8.41 13.50
C ALA A 229 -10.43 -8.12 13.64
N ASN A 230 -9.69 -9.04 14.27
CA ASN A 230 -8.25 -8.93 14.44
C ASN A 230 -7.51 -9.76 13.39
N LEU A 231 -7.27 -9.16 12.21
CA LEU A 231 -6.59 -9.83 11.10
C LEU A 231 -5.20 -10.35 11.49
N ILE A 232 -4.44 -9.60 12.28
CA ILE A 232 -3.09 -9.99 12.69
C ILE A 232 -3.11 -11.27 13.52
N MET A 233 -4.02 -11.35 14.49
CA MET A 233 -4.21 -12.53 15.33
C MET A 233 -4.67 -13.73 14.50
N VAL A 234 -5.72 -13.54 13.67
CA VAL A 234 -6.26 -14.59 12.81
C VAL A 234 -5.20 -15.09 11.82
N TYR A 235 -4.38 -14.21 11.25
CA TYR A 235 -3.26 -14.60 10.39
C TYR A 235 -2.29 -15.50 11.16
N ASN A 236 -1.86 -15.09 12.35
CA ASN A 236 -0.86 -15.83 13.11
C ASN A 236 -1.38 -17.18 13.61
N GLU A 237 -2.64 -17.27 14.01
CA GLU A 237 -3.26 -18.49 14.53
C GLU A 237 -3.66 -19.48 13.43
N ASN A 238 -4.23 -18.96 12.33
CA ASN A 238 -4.93 -19.79 11.35
C ASN A 238 -4.25 -19.84 9.98
N VAL A 239 -3.28 -18.97 9.68
CA VAL A 239 -2.61 -18.93 8.37
C VAL A 239 -1.14 -19.29 8.52
N ALA A 240 -0.40 -18.59 9.39
CA ALA A 240 1.02 -18.81 9.61
C ALA A 240 1.32 -20.24 10.09
N GLY A 241 0.45 -20.82 10.92
CA GLY A 241 0.58 -22.20 11.42
C GLY A 241 0.30 -23.28 10.37
N ILE A 242 -0.45 -22.97 9.30
CA ILE A 242 -0.79 -23.93 8.22
C ILE A 242 0.35 -24.04 7.20
N LEU A 243 1.15 -22.98 7.05
CA LEU A 243 2.17 -22.90 6.01
C LEU A 243 3.45 -23.72 6.29
N GLU A 244 3.55 -24.42 7.43
CA GLU A 244 4.64 -25.33 7.86
C GLU A 244 6.09 -24.79 7.65
N GLU A 245 7.12 -25.62 7.91
CA GLU A 245 8.55 -25.22 8.13
C GLU A 245 9.23 -24.45 6.98
N GLU A 246 8.63 -24.37 5.78
CA GLU A 246 9.20 -23.73 4.59
C GLU A 246 8.76 -22.26 4.40
N THR A 247 8.06 -21.67 5.37
CA THR A 247 7.61 -20.27 5.30
C THR A 247 8.74 -19.32 5.70
N PRO A 248 9.09 -18.31 4.86
CA PRO A 248 10.05 -17.28 5.26
C PRO A 248 9.61 -16.55 6.53
N SER A 249 10.58 -16.26 7.40
CA SER A 249 10.30 -15.89 8.79
C SER A 249 9.92 -14.40 8.94
N ASN A 250 8.73 -13.98 8.52
CA ASN A 250 8.17 -12.68 8.92
C ASN A 250 6.96 -12.86 9.85
N ALA A 251 7.21 -12.71 11.16
CA ALA A 251 6.18 -12.75 12.19
C ALA A 251 5.18 -11.59 12.11
N TRP A 252 5.45 -10.58 11.27
CA TRP A 252 4.65 -9.37 11.10
C TRP A 252 3.92 -9.34 9.74
N ARG A 253 3.91 -10.44 8.99
CA ARG A 253 3.25 -10.49 7.66
C ARG A 253 1.76 -10.18 7.70
N GLY A 254 1.05 -10.59 8.76
CA GLY A 254 -0.36 -10.22 8.95
C GLY A 254 -0.58 -8.70 8.98
N MET A 255 0.35 -7.95 9.57
CA MET A 255 0.30 -6.47 9.57
C MET A 255 0.58 -5.89 8.19
N GLU A 256 1.50 -6.46 7.42
CA GLU A 256 1.76 -6.05 6.03
C GLU A 256 0.53 -6.28 5.14
N ILE A 257 -0.12 -7.45 5.26
CA ILE A 257 -1.38 -7.76 4.56
C ILE A 257 -2.48 -6.77 4.95
N MET A 258 -2.62 -6.46 6.24
CA MET A 258 -3.59 -5.48 6.73
C MET A 258 -3.36 -4.10 6.10
N ILE A 259 -2.12 -3.60 6.08
CA ILE A 259 -1.81 -2.32 5.44
C ILE A 259 -2.09 -2.34 3.94
N ILE A 260 -1.74 -3.44 3.26
CA ILE A 260 -2.04 -3.59 1.84
C ILE A 260 -3.54 -3.41 1.60
N ALA A 261 -4.34 -4.22 2.30
CA ALA A 261 -5.80 -4.22 2.26
C ALA A 261 -6.42 -2.84 2.57
N MET A 262 -5.96 -2.17 3.63
CA MET A 262 -6.42 -0.83 3.98
C MET A 262 -6.09 0.18 2.88
N GLY A 263 -4.88 0.13 2.33
CA GLY A 263 -4.44 1.05 1.28
C GLY A 263 -5.25 0.94 -0.02
N VAL A 264 -5.89 -0.21 -0.26
CA VAL A 264 -6.71 -0.47 -1.45
C VAL A 264 -8.20 -0.43 -1.18
N GLY A 265 -8.62 0.00 0.01
CA GLY A 265 -10.03 0.16 0.34
C GLY A 265 -10.77 -1.16 0.53
N TRP A 266 -10.09 -2.21 1.00
CA TRP A 266 -10.75 -3.46 1.44
C TRP A 266 -11.24 -3.38 2.89
N TYR A 267 -11.08 -2.21 3.51
CA TYR A 267 -11.70 -1.84 4.76
C TYR A 267 -12.70 -0.71 4.50
N GLU A 268 -13.94 -0.92 4.89
CA GLU A 268 -15.03 0.05 4.80
C GLU A 268 -15.05 0.94 6.06
N ASP A 269 -15.51 2.18 5.92
CA ASP A 269 -15.64 3.15 7.03
C ASP A 269 -14.34 3.46 7.81
N MET A 270 -13.19 3.39 7.11
CA MET A 270 -11.90 3.81 7.65
C MET A 270 -11.91 5.28 8.12
N SER A 271 -11.33 5.54 9.30
CA SER A 271 -11.11 6.89 9.83
C SER A 271 -9.67 7.08 10.30
N THR A 272 -9.35 8.27 10.84
CA THR A 272 -8.04 8.56 11.42
C THR A 272 -7.70 7.67 12.63
N THR A 273 -8.70 7.14 13.32
CA THR A 273 -8.53 6.41 14.58
C THR A 273 -9.11 5.01 14.56
N THR A 274 -9.84 4.65 13.51
CA THR A 274 -10.46 3.32 13.36
C THR A 274 -10.05 2.73 12.02
N PRO A 275 -9.56 1.47 12.01
CA PRO A 275 -9.16 0.80 10.78
C PRO A 275 -10.35 0.46 9.87
N GLY A 276 -11.59 0.62 10.33
CA GLY A 276 -12.79 0.26 9.57
C GLY A 276 -13.15 -1.22 9.73
N THR A 277 -14.11 -1.68 8.93
CA THR A 277 -14.57 -3.07 8.89
C THR A 277 -14.00 -3.74 7.63
N PRO A 278 -13.33 -4.89 7.72
CA PRO A 278 -12.89 -5.59 6.52
C PRO A 278 -14.11 -6.04 5.72
N ARG A 279 -13.95 -6.09 4.40
CA ARG A 279 -14.93 -6.69 3.48
C ARG A 279 -14.38 -7.95 2.80
N PRO A 280 -15.23 -8.81 2.21
CA PRO A 280 -14.77 -9.89 1.36
C PRO A 280 -13.82 -9.38 0.25
N PRO A 281 -12.76 -10.14 -0.09
CA PRO A 281 -12.48 -11.53 0.30
C PRO A 281 -11.74 -11.68 1.65
N LEU A 282 -11.41 -10.60 2.37
CA LEU A 282 -10.62 -10.68 3.61
C LEU A 282 -11.37 -11.38 4.75
N CYS A 283 -12.68 -11.37 4.68
CA CYS A 283 -13.57 -11.89 5.69
C CYS A 283 -14.83 -12.49 5.05
N HIS A 284 -15.66 -13.11 5.89
CA HIS A 284 -17.00 -13.56 5.52
C HIS A 284 -18.04 -13.07 6.54
N TYR A 285 -19.27 -12.88 6.08
CA TYR A 285 -20.45 -12.78 6.94
C TYR A 285 -20.94 -14.19 7.32
N PRO A 286 -21.36 -14.38 8.59
CA PRO A 286 -21.91 -15.65 9.09
C PRO A 286 -23.30 -15.99 8.52
#